data_AF-A0A3A4KHB2-F1
#
_entry.id   AF-A0A3A4KHB2-F1
#
_cell.length_a   1.000
_cell.length_b   1.000
_cell.length_c   1.000
_cell.angle_alpha   90.00
_cell.angle_beta   90.00
_cell.angle_gamma   90.00
#
_symmetry.space_group_name_H-M   'P 1'
#
loop_
_entity.id
_entity.type
_entity.pdbx_description
1 polymer ?
#
loop_
_entity_poly.entity_id
_entity_poly.type
_entity_poly.pdbx_seq_one_letter_code
_entity_poly.pdbx_strand_id
1 'polypeptide(L)'
;MAETEKIAAIMFADIMNSSEYANVMSTTSYHNFIIKCLQGICADEAVYFNSAHPEYKPLPEFSTPEQLNQDYTCQFRTVGDEIRVFLYSGDEYADTNNLLEIAVRMKLRWLFSDFNKTRIKQNKAPEDLAIGIHTGPVVIESNKPEGFAMNVGKRIEGECRNGNLCRILLHANSVNFIQAYQKRQGVKCFLAPQFSPVWTFSGKGIAQEIPIRELKFFTFLGQSEVLRFLDVDPKYFIKHLFAASTQAPYPHFIYSTILSALQKLGIDDYTFSYIEDLCTKVYQYLPFDDILDLIIQVYEYRYKNNFKTMGIKEKLDFLQMFYRWTKENDFGYRFMMEDILKEQAKLAGSFKRLQPK
;
A
#
# COMPACT_ATOMS: atom_id res chain seq x y z
N MET A 1 37.94 -0.90 -15.83
CA MET A 1 36.81 -1.84 -15.62
C MET A 1 35.77 -1.53 -16.67
N ALA A 2 35.00 -2.51 -17.15
CA ALA A 2 34.01 -2.26 -18.19
C ALA A 2 32.78 -1.57 -17.58
N GLU A 3 32.60 -0.29 -17.89
CA GLU A 3 31.35 0.42 -17.66
C GLU A 3 30.25 -0.28 -18.45
N THR A 4 29.16 -0.64 -17.79
CA THR A 4 28.01 -1.27 -18.46
C THR A 4 26.79 -0.37 -18.26
N GLU A 5 26.24 0.10 -19.38
CA GLU A 5 24.95 0.79 -19.38
C GLU A 5 23.83 -0.24 -19.21
N LYS A 6 22.94 0.02 -18.23
CA LYS A 6 21.76 -0.81 -17.95
C LYS A 6 20.54 0.09 -17.75
N ILE A 7 19.35 -0.44 -17.97
CA ILE A 7 18.11 0.18 -17.49
C ILE A 7 17.87 -0.33 -16.08
N ALA A 8 17.68 0.57 -15.12
CA ALA A 8 17.41 0.24 -13.73
C ALA A 8 16.07 0.81 -13.28
N ALA A 9 15.31 0.01 -12.52
CA ALA A 9 14.28 0.50 -11.63
C ALA A 9 14.92 0.92 -10.30
N ILE A 10 14.66 2.16 -9.90
CA ILE A 10 15.34 2.88 -8.82
C ILE A 10 14.29 3.35 -7.83
N MET A 11 14.49 3.01 -6.55
CA MET A 11 13.64 3.46 -5.45
C MET A 11 14.48 4.18 -4.41
N PHE A 12 14.00 5.34 -4.01
CA PHE A 12 14.43 6.03 -2.81
C PHE A 12 13.27 6.06 -1.82
N ALA A 13 13.54 5.77 -0.56
CA ALA A 13 12.58 5.95 0.51
C ALA A 13 13.20 6.67 1.70
N ASP A 14 12.45 7.57 2.32
CA ASP A 14 12.89 8.42 3.43
C ASP A 14 11.78 8.57 4.47
N ILE A 15 12.14 8.68 5.74
CA ILE A 15 11.19 8.86 6.83
C ILE A 15 10.67 10.30 6.79
N MET A 16 9.35 10.45 6.76
CA MET A 16 8.75 11.77 6.87
C MET A 16 9.09 12.40 8.22
N ASN A 17 9.42 13.70 8.21
CA ASN A 17 9.76 14.46 9.41
C ASN A 17 10.95 13.89 10.23
N SER A 18 11.79 13.05 9.62
CA SER A 18 12.92 12.39 10.28
C SER A 18 13.86 13.37 11.00
N SER A 19 14.16 14.50 10.35
CA SER A 19 14.99 15.57 10.90
C SER A 19 14.39 16.21 12.16
N GLU A 20 13.06 16.24 12.30
CA GLU A 20 12.42 16.75 13.51
C GLU A 20 12.67 15.82 14.70
N TYR A 21 12.62 14.50 14.48
CA TYR A 21 12.97 13.52 15.51
C TYR A 21 14.44 13.60 15.91
N ALA A 22 15.34 13.74 14.93
CA ALA A 22 16.77 13.90 15.19
C ALA A 22 17.08 15.12 16.06
N ASN A 23 16.27 16.19 15.96
CA ASN A 23 16.45 17.42 16.74
C ASN A 23 15.94 17.30 18.20
N VAL A 24 14.94 16.47 18.47
CA VAL A 24 14.31 16.37 19.81
C VAL A 24 14.73 15.14 20.60
N MET A 25 15.25 14.11 19.92
CA MET A 25 15.71 12.87 20.55
C MET A 25 17.22 12.92 20.80
N SER A 26 17.68 12.19 21.82
CA SER A 26 19.12 11.91 21.92
C SER A 26 19.59 11.11 20.70
N THR A 27 20.84 11.31 20.27
CA THR A 27 21.42 10.58 19.12
C THR A 27 21.28 9.07 19.27
N THR A 28 21.52 8.54 20.48
CA THR A 28 21.37 7.11 20.79
C THR A 28 19.92 6.64 20.67
N SER A 29 18.95 7.42 21.15
CA SER A 29 17.53 7.09 21.06
C SER A 29 17.05 7.12 19.60
N TYR A 30 17.42 8.16 18.85
CA TYR A 30 17.09 8.28 17.42
C TYR A 30 17.65 7.10 16.63
N HIS A 31 18.93 6.77 16.84
CA HIS A 31 19.57 5.65 16.17
C HIS A 31 18.90 4.30 16.51
N ASN A 32 18.69 4.02 17.79
CA ASN A 32 18.18 2.71 18.20
C ASN A 32 16.69 2.50 17.89
N PHE A 33 15.88 3.56 17.92
CA PHE A 33 14.42 3.44 17.85
C PHE A 33 13.86 3.72 16.45
N ILE A 34 14.52 4.57 15.66
CA ILE A 34 14.07 4.96 14.32
C ILE A 34 14.97 4.33 13.27
N ILE A 35 16.28 4.64 13.30
CA ILE A 35 17.22 4.21 12.26
C ILE A 35 17.34 2.69 12.19
N LYS A 36 17.64 2.02 13.31
CA LYS A 36 17.75 0.55 13.33
C LYS A 36 16.46 -0.14 12.91
N CYS A 37 15.30 0.47 13.21
CA CYS A 37 14.02 -0.09 12.83
C CYS A 37 13.82 -0.05 11.31
N LEU A 38 14.07 1.11 10.69
CA LEU A 38 14.01 1.25 9.23
C LEU A 38 15.04 0.34 8.52
N GLN A 39 16.28 0.31 9.02
CA GLN A 39 17.35 -0.52 8.47
C GLN A 39 17.03 -2.01 8.58
N GLY A 40 16.44 -2.44 9.70
CA GLY A 40 15.96 -3.81 9.88
C GLY A 40 14.87 -4.17 8.86
N ILE A 41 13.90 -3.28 8.62
CA ILE A 41 12.88 -3.47 7.59
C ILE A 41 13.50 -3.64 6.20
N CYS A 42 14.52 -2.84 5.87
CA CYS A 42 15.23 -2.95 4.60
C CYS A 42 15.97 -4.28 4.46
N ALA A 43 16.67 -4.71 5.52
CA ALA A 43 17.38 -5.99 5.55
C ALA A 43 16.43 -7.18 5.40
N ASP A 44 15.32 -7.19 6.15
CA ASP A 44 14.31 -8.24 6.08
C ASP A 44 13.68 -8.32 4.68
N GLU A 45 13.40 -7.17 4.07
CA GLU A 45 12.84 -7.11 2.72
C GLU A 45 13.86 -7.60 1.67
N ALA A 46 15.15 -7.33 1.83
CA ALA A 46 16.18 -7.86 0.96
C ALA A 46 16.27 -9.39 1.04
N VAL A 47 16.21 -9.97 2.24
CA VAL A 47 16.19 -11.42 2.47
C VAL A 47 14.95 -12.04 1.83
N TYR A 48 13.78 -11.44 2.08
CA TYR A 48 12.53 -11.90 1.50
C TYR A 48 12.57 -11.85 -0.03
N PHE A 49 12.97 -10.72 -0.60
CA PHE A 49 13.05 -10.53 -2.04
C PHE A 49 13.95 -11.57 -2.71
N ASN A 50 15.13 -11.82 -2.15
CA ASN A 50 16.06 -12.84 -2.67
C ASN A 50 15.48 -14.26 -2.60
N SER A 51 14.64 -14.56 -1.60
CA SER A 51 13.96 -15.87 -1.52
C SER A 51 12.82 -16.02 -2.52
N ALA A 52 12.08 -14.94 -2.79
CA ALA A 52 10.95 -14.92 -3.70
C ALA A 52 11.36 -14.81 -5.17
N HIS A 53 12.53 -14.21 -5.43
CA HIS A 53 13.05 -13.91 -6.76
C HIS A 53 14.51 -14.40 -6.92
N PRO A 54 14.75 -15.73 -6.94
CA PRO A 54 16.09 -16.31 -7.00
C PRO A 54 16.86 -15.99 -8.31
N GLU A 55 16.17 -15.46 -9.32
CA GLU A 55 16.77 -14.95 -10.55
C GLU A 55 17.57 -13.64 -10.34
N TYR A 56 17.32 -12.93 -9.24
CA TYR A 56 18.08 -11.74 -8.89
C TYR A 56 19.34 -12.11 -8.10
N LYS A 57 20.45 -11.42 -8.40
CA LYS A 57 21.74 -11.59 -7.74
C LYS A 57 22.01 -10.37 -6.86
N PRO A 58 21.82 -10.45 -5.53
CA PRO A 58 21.98 -9.31 -4.64
C PRO A 58 23.46 -8.98 -4.40
N LEU A 59 23.80 -7.69 -4.46
CA LEU A 59 25.10 -7.18 -4.05
C LEU A 59 25.21 -7.17 -2.51
N PRO A 60 26.14 -7.93 -1.90
CA PRO A 60 26.35 -7.89 -0.45
C PRO A 60 26.66 -6.47 0.04
N GLU A 61 26.14 -6.11 1.22
CA GLU A 61 26.37 -4.80 1.85
C GLU A 61 27.86 -4.48 2.02
N PHE A 62 28.62 -5.50 2.43
CA PHE A 62 30.07 -5.45 2.58
C PHE A 62 30.72 -6.28 1.47
N SER A 63 30.76 -5.72 0.27
CA SER A 63 31.46 -6.36 -0.86
C SER A 63 32.95 -6.02 -0.84
N THR A 64 33.78 -7.05 -0.87
CA THR A 64 35.22 -6.93 -1.13
C THR A 64 35.48 -6.42 -2.54
N PRO A 65 36.65 -5.83 -2.82
CA PRO A 65 37.04 -5.45 -4.18
C PRO A 65 36.94 -6.62 -5.18
N GLU A 66 37.21 -7.86 -4.77
CA GLU A 66 37.03 -9.03 -5.65
C GLU A 66 35.55 -9.31 -5.98
N GLN A 67 34.64 -9.12 -5.01
CA GLN A 67 33.20 -9.30 -5.20
C GLN A 67 32.59 -8.22 -6.10
N LEU A 68 33.16 -7.00 -6.12
CA LEU A 68 32.68 -5.90 -6.97
C LEU A 68 32.80 -6.17 -8.49
N ASN A 69 33.41 -7.29 -8.90
CA ASN A 69 33.48 -7.71 -10.30
C ASN A 69 32.39 -8.72 -10.71
N GLN A 70 31.47 -9.07 -9.80
CA GLN A 70 30.36 -9.96 -10.14
C GLN A 70 29.19 -9.19 -10.78
N ASP A 71 28.44 -9.87 -11.64
CA ASP A 71 27.25 -9.36 -12.32
C ASP A 71 26.03 -9.46 -11.39
N TYR A 72 25.97 -8.57 -10.40
CA TYR A 72 24.79 -8.41 -9.55
C TYR A 72 23.66 -7.74 -10.34
N THR A 73 22.43 -8.02 -9.96
CA THR A 73 21.23 -7.50 -10.62
C THR A 73 20.26 -6.80 -9.66
N CYS A 74 20.55 -6.82 -8.36
CA CYS A 74 19.86 -6.00 -7.39
C CYS A 74 20.75 -5.50 -6.24
N GLN A 75 20.35 -4.38 -5.65
CA GLN A 75 21.02 -3.81 -4.48
C GLN A 75 19.98 -3.26 -3.50
N PHE A 76 20.17 -3.56 -2.23
CA PHE A 76 19.45 -2.96 -1.10
C PHE A 76 20.48 -2.26 -0.22
N ARG A 77 20.27 -0.97 0.03
CA ARG A 77 21.20 -0.12 0.77
C ARG A 77 20.45 0.80 1.72
N THR A 78 21.11 1.16 2.81
CA THR A 78 20.62 2.15 3.76
C THR A 78 21.69 3.20 4.02
N VAL A 79 21.28 4.46 4.17
CA VAL A 79 22.15 5.58 4.53
C VAL A 79 21.40 6.45 5.52
N GLY A 80 21.65 6.25 6.82
CA GLY A 80 20.87 6.92 7.86
C GLY A 80 19.40 6.49 7.81
N ASP A 81 18.52 7.46 7.60
CA ASP A 81 17.05 7.35 7.44
C ASP A 81 16.61 7.11 6.00
N GLU A 82 17.55 6.99 5.06
CA GLU A 82 17.26 6.73 3.65
C GLU A 82 17.47 5.26 3.28
N ILE A 83 16.52 4.70 2.54
CA ILE A 83 16.64 3.41 1.84
C ILE A 83 16.84 3.67 0.34
N ARG A 84 17.73 2.89 -0.27
CA ARG A 84 17.94 2.84 -1.71
C ARG A 84 17.81 1.41 -2.20
N VAL A 85 16.98 1.21 -3.22
CA VAL A 85 16.86 -0.09 -3.89
C VAL A 85 17.01 0.08 -5.39
N PHE A 86 17.83 -0.78 -5.98
CA PHE A 86 18.12 -0.78 -7.41
C PHE A 86 17.87 -2.18 -7.95
N LEU A 87 17.03 -2.31 -8.98
CA LEU A 87 16.78 -3.55 -9.71
C LEU A 87 17.15 -3.31 -11.19
N TYR A 88 18.00 -4.15 -11.75
CA TYR A 88 18.48 -4.04 -13.13
C TYR A 88 18.82 -5.43 -13.69
N SER A 89 17.81 -6.30 -13.69
CA SER A 89 17.90 -7.70 -14.16
C SER A 89 18.01 -7.84 -15.68
N GLY A 90 17.67 -6.77 -16.42
CA GLY A 90 17.50 -6.81 -17.87
C GLY A 90 16.04 -6.98 -18.32
N ASP A 91 15.10 -7.13 -17.38
CA ASP A 91 13.66 -6.98 -17.63
C ASP A 91 13.11 -5.79 -16.83
N GLU A 92 13.20 -4.58 -17.39
CA GLU A 92 12.84 -3.33 -16.75
C GLU A 92 11.37 -3.28 -16.32
N TYR A 93 10.51 -4.06 -16.97
CA TYR A 93 9.09 -4.16 -16.65
C TYR A 93 8.87 -4.96 -15.36
N ALA A 94 9.54 -6.12 -15.26
CA ALA A 94 9.53 -6.93 -14.05
C ALA A 94 10.19 -6.17 -12.89
N ASP A 95 11.35 -5.55 -13.13
CA ASP A 95 12.07 -4.74 -12.15
C ASP A 95 11.18 -3.61 -11.60
N THR A 96 10.50 -2.86 -12.48
CA THR A 96 9.64 -1.77 -12.03
C THR A 96 8.42 -2.26 -11.26
N ASN A 97 7.80 -3.38 -11.67
CA ASN A 97 6.69 -3.99 -10.94
C ASN A 97 7.13 -4.48 -9.56
N ASN A 98 8.20 -5.27 -9.50
CA ASN A 98 8.76 -5.81 -8.27
C ASN A 98 9.15 -4.70 -7.29
N LEU A 99 9.69 -3.58 -7.79
CA LEU A 99 10.05 -2.43 -6.98
C LEU A 99 8.84 -1.72 -6.35
N LEU A 100 7.71 -1.64 -7.08
CA LEU A 100 6.45 -1.16 -6.50
C LEU A 100 5.95 -2.09 -5.38
N GLU A 101 6.11 -3.40 -5.55
CA GLU A 101 5.72 -4.36 -4.53
C GLU A 101 6.60 -4.25 -3.27
N ILE A 102 7.92 -4.07 -3.45
CA ILE A 102 8.86 -3.76 -2.36
C ILE A 102 8.41 -2.49 -1.64
N ALA A 103 8.09 -1.41 -2.37
CA ALA A 103 7.66 -0.14 -1.80
C ALA A 103 6.42 -0.29 -0.90
N VAL A 104 5.40 -0.99 -1.38
CA VAL A 104 4.17 -1.25 -0.60
C VAL A 104 4.47 -2.08 0.65
N ARG A 105 5.27 -3.14 0.54
CA ARG A 105 5.64 -3.98 1.68
C ARG A 105 6.47 -3.22 2.72
N MET A 106 7.46 -2.44 2.30
CA MET A 106 8.24 -1.59 3.20
C MET A 106 7.37 -0.58 3.94
N LYS A 107 6.45 0.08 3.23
CA LYS A 107 5.53 1.05 3.85
C LYS A 107 4.60 0.39 4.86
N LEU A 108 4.09 -0.82 4.58
CA LEU A 108 3.34 -1.61 5.56
C LEU A 108 4.20 -1.98 6.77
N ARG A 109 5.38 -2.58 6.56
CA ARG A 109 6.29 -2.94 7.66
C ARG A 109 6.66 -1.74 8.52
N TRP A 110 6.86 -0.56 7.92
CA TRP A 110 7.08 0.70 8.63
C TRP A 110 5.87 1.12 9.46
N LEU A 111 4.65 1.03 8.93
CA LEU A 111 3.42 1.33 9.66
C LEU A 111 3.25 0.43 10.90
N PHE A 112 3.69 -0.84 10.82
CA PHE A 112 3.66 -1.80 11.93
C PHE A 112 4.97 -1.90 12.72
N SER A 113 5.91 -1.00 12.47
CA SER A 113 7.15 -0.92 13.25
C SER A 113 6.87 -0.63 14.73
N ASP A 114 7.81 -0.99 15.60
CA ASP A 114 7.69 -0.67 17.04
C ASP A 114 7.66 0.84 17.30
N PHE A 115 8.29 1.63 16.42
CA PHE A 115 8.19 3.08 16.42
C PHE A 115 6.75 3.55 16.23
N ASN A 116 6.11 3.14 15.12
CA ASN A 116 4.74 3.55 14.82
C ASN A 116 3.70 2.94 15.76
N LYS A 117 3.90 1.69 16.21
CA LYS A 117 3.09 1.08 17.28
C LYS A 117 3.12 1.93 18.56
N THR A 118 4.28 2.47 18.92
CA THR A 118 4.43 3.31 20.13
C THR A 118 3.70 4.65 19.95
N ARG A 119 3.81 5.27 18.77
CA ARG A 119 3.07 6.51 18.45
C ARG A 119 1.56 6.31 18.54
N ILE A 120 1.06 5.24 17.91
CA ILE A 120 -0.35 4.86 17.93
C ILE A 120 -0.84 4.67 19.38
N LYS A 121 -0.08 3.96 20.22
CA LYS A 121 -0.40 3.79 21.66
C LYS A 121 -0.45 5.12 22.43
N GLN A 122 0.27 6.13 21.97
CA GLN A 122 0.28 7.49 22.51
C GLN A 122 -0.78 8.40 21.87
N ASN A 123 -1.71 7.86 21.06
CA ASN A 123 -2.67 8.61 20.26
C ASN A 123 -2.01 9.66 19.33
N LYS A 124 -0.82 9.35 18.82
CA LYS A 124 -0.13 10.15 17.81
C LYS A 124 -0.22 9.47 16.45
N ALA A 125 -0.45 10.28 15.43
CA ALA A 125 -0.43 9.86 14.03
C ALA A 125 0.84 9.05 13.71
N PRO A 126 0.75 7.90 13.03
CA PRO A 126 1.94 7.18 12.61
C PRO A 126 2.73 8.02 11.60
N GLU A 127 4.05 7.96 11.73
CA GLU A 127 4.96 8.61 10.80
C GLU A 127 5.02 7.84 9.49
N ASP A 128 5.13 8.59 8.39
CA ASP A 128 5.08 8.02 7.05
C ASP A 128 6.47 7.67 6.52
N LEU A 129 6.48 6.87 5.45
CA LEU A 129 7.62 6.67 4.57
C LEU A 129 7.29 7.28 3.20
N ALA A 130 8.04 8.29 2.79
CA ALA A 130 7.99 8.86 1.43
C ALA A 130 8.77 7.93 0.50
N ILE A 131 8.19 7.55 -0.65
CA ILE A 131 8.83 6.63 -1.59
C ILE A 131 8.73 7.16 -3.03
N GLY A 132 9.87 7.42 -3.65
CA GLY A 132 9.97 7.78 -5.06
C GLY A 132 10.51 6.63 -5.90
N ILE A 133 9.84 6.30 -7.00
CA ILE A 133 10.26 5.28 -7.97
C ILE A 133 10.48 5.89 -9.36
N HIS A 134 11.59 5.54 -9.97
CA HIS A 134 11.88 5.89 -11.36
C HIS A 134 12.58 4.73 -12.08
N THR A 135 12.35 4.61 -13.39
CA THR A 135 13.00 3.60 -14.23
C THR A 135 13.69 4.31 -15.37
N GLY A 136 15.00 4.11 -15.51
CA GLY A 136 15.80 4.81 -16.51
C GLY A 136 17.22 4.28 -16.64
N PRO A 137 18.00 4.82 -17.61
CA PRO A 137 19.36 4.39 -17.85
C PRO A 137 20.30 4.80 -16.72
N VAL A 138 21.19 3.87 -16.37
CA VAL A 138 22.29 4.05 -15.41
C VAL A 138 23.56 3.41 -15.96
N VAL A 139 24.71 3.95 -15.57
CA VAL A 139 26.00 3.29 -15.74
C VAL A 139 26.30 2.55 -14.45
N ILE A 140 26.63 1.26 -14.54
CA ILE A 140 27.10 0.48 -13.40
C ILE A 140 28.63 0.46 -13.44
N GLU A 141 29.27 1.20 -12.53
CA GLU A 141 30.72 1.18 -12.35
C GLU A 141 31.07 0.61 -10.97
N SER A 142 31.85 -0.47 -10.92
CA SER A 142 32.20 -1.16 -9.66
C SER A 142 30.97 -1.46 -8.79
N ASN A 143 29.88 -1.92 -9.43
CA ASN A 143 28.59 -2.16 -8.80
C ASN A 143 27.98 -0.94 -8.08
N LYS A 144 28.34 0.27 -8.49
CA LYS A 144 27.65 1.50 -8.08
C LYS A 144 26.85 2.00 -9.28
N PRO A 145 25.50 2.04 -9.19
CA PRO A 145 24.71 2.69 -10.19
C PRO A 145 24.97 4.20 -10.09
N GLU A 146 25.21 4.82 -11.23
CA GLU A 146 25.35 6.26 -11.38
C GLU A 146 24.57 6.71 -12.61
N GLY A 147 23.94 7.89 -12.55
CA GLY A 147 23.24 8.43 -13.71
C GLY A 147 22.14 9.42 -13.38
N PHE A 148 21.68 10.12 -14.43
CA PHE A 148 20.62 11.12 -14.32
C PHE A 148 19.31 10.53 -13.78
N ALA A 149 18.99 9.27 -14.11
CA ALA A 149 17.82 8.56 -13.61
C ALA A 149 17.74 8.52 -12.07
N MET A 150 18.89 8.42 -11.38
CA MET A 150 18.93 8.45 -9.92
C MET A 150 18.54 9.80 -9.35
N ASN A 151 19.01 10.88 -9.98
CA ASN A 151 18.64 12.23 -9.58
C ASN A 151 17.12 12.46 -9.75
N VAL A 152 16.54 11.98 -10.85
CA VAL A 152 15.08 12.01 -11.06
C VAL A 152 14.36 11.24 -9.94
N GLY A 153 14.79 10.01 -9.65
CA GLY A 153 14.23 9.20 -8.55
C GLY A 153 14.25 9.93 -7.20
N LYS A 154 15.38 10.54 -6.84
CA LYS A 154 15.49 11.30 -5.58
C LYS A 154 14.62 12.56 -5.56
N ARG A 155 14.41 13.21 -6.71
CA ARG A 155 13.48 14.34 -6.79
C ARG A 155 12.03 13.91 -6.66
N ILE A 156 11.66 12.77 -7.22
CA ILE A 156 10.32 12.19 -7.06
C ILE A 156 10.07 11.81 -5.60
N GLU A 157 11.05 11.24 -4.90
CA GLU A 157 10.95 10.98 -3.45
C GLU A 157 10.72 12.29 -2.68
N GLY A 158 11.52 13.34 -2.94
CA GLY A 158 11.32 14.64 -2.30
C GLY A 158 9.93 15.26 -2.54
N GLU A 159 9.34 15.03 -3.72
CA GLU A 159 7.99 15.48 -4.07
C GLU A 159 6.89 14.68 -3.35
N CYS A 160 7.19 13.52 -2.76
CA CYS A 160 6.22 12.72 -2.02
C CYS A 160 5.61 13.48 -0.83
N ARG A 161 6.30 14.52 -0.33
CA ARG A 161 5.80 15.43 0.70
C ARG A 161 4.52 16.18 0.28
N ASN A 162 4.36 16.40 -1.02
CA ASN A 162 3.17 17.02 -1.61
C ASN A 162 2.11 15.98 -2.04
N GLY A 163 2.42 14.69 -1.91
CA GLY A 163 1.49 13.59 -2.11
C GLY A 163 0.45 13.52 -0.99
N ASN A 164 -0.80 13.26 -1.37
CA ASN A 164 -1.96 13.27 -0.48
C ASN A 164 -2.63 11.91 -0.34
N LEU A 165 -2.10 10.87 -1.00
CA LEU A 165 -2.66 9.52 -1.04
C LEU A 165 -1.73 8.56 -0.31
N CYS A 166 -1.05 7.67 -1.05
CA CYS A 166 -0.13 6.70 -0.47
C CYS A 166 1.30 7.22 -0.36
N ARG A 167 1.65 8.43 -0.83
CA ARG A 167 3.02 8.97 -0.90
C ARG A 167 4.07 8.01 -1.47
N ILE A 168 3.60 7.16 -2.39
CA ILE A 168 4.43 6.38 -3.30
C ILE A 168 4.26 7.04 -4.65
N LEU A 169 5.22 7.87 -5.04
CA LEU A 169 5.22 8.56 -6.32
C LEU A 169 6.10 7.82 -7.31
N LEU A 170 5.61 7.72 -8.54
CA LEU A 170 6.33 7.11 -9.63
C LEU A 170 6.39 8.07 -10.80
N HIS A 171 7.48 8.03 -11.55
CA HIS A 171 7.52 8.65 -12.87
C HIS A 171 6.43 8.04 -13.76
N ALA A 172 5.78 8.85 -14.61
CA ALA A 172 4.71 8.37 -15.48
C ALA A 172 5.16 7.20 -16.39
N ASN A 173 6.41 7.21 -16.85
CA ASN A 173 6.99 6.10 -17.62
C ASN A 173 7.11 4.80 -16.80
N SER A 174 7.47 4.88 -15.52
CA SER A 174 7.53 3.70 -14.65
C SER A 174 6.15 3.08 -14.46
N VAL A 175 5.10 3.90 -14.40
CA VAL A 175 3.71 3.40 -14.39
C VAL A 175 3.36 2.67 -15.68
N ASN A 176 3.82 3.14 -16.84
CA ASN A 176 3.62 2.44 -18.11
C ASN A 176 4.29 1.07 -18.12
N PHE A 177 5.49 0.94 -17.54
CA PHE A 177 6.16 -0.35 -17.39
C PHE A 177 5.37 -1.33 -16.52
N ILE A 178 4.82 -0.87 -15.38
CA ILE A 178 3.96 -1.69 -14.53
C ILE A 178 2.71 -2.14 -15.30
N GLN A 179 2.00 -1.22 -15.95
CA GLN A 179 0.78 -1.55 -16.70
C GLN A 179 1.05 -2.50 -17.88
N ALA A 180 2.21 -2.40 -18.52
CA ALA A 180 2.61 -3.32 -19.57
C ALA A 180 2.97 -4.70 -19.01
N TYR A 181 3.69 -4.75 -17.87
CA TYR A 181 4.00 -6.00 -17.18
C TYR A 181 2.73 -6.77 -16.83
N GLN A 182 1.74 -6.10 -16.24
CA GLN A 182 0.47 -6.71 -15.83
C GLN A 182 -0.37 -7.30 -16.97
N LYS A 183 -0.12 -6.88 -18.22
CA LYS A 183 -0.80 -7.40 -19.42
C LYS A 183 -0.09 -8.62 -20.02
N ARG A 184 1.13 -8.95 -19.57
CA ARG A 184 1.87 -10.12 -20.07
C ARG A 184 1.13 -11.40 -19.68
N GLN A 185 1.09 -12.38 -20.57
CA GLN A 185 0.46 -13.66 -20.27
C GLN A 185 1.35 -14.48 -19.31
N GLY A 186 0.72 -15.14 -18.34
CA GLY A 186 1.40 -16.06 -17.43
C GLY A 186 2.22 -15.41 -16.31
N VAL A 187 2.24 -14.07 -16.21
CA VAL A 187 2.88 -13.40 -15.07
C VAL A 187 1.95 -13.45 -13.84
N LYS A 188 2.54 -13.65 -12.67
CA LYS A 188 1.85 -13.52 -11.39
C LYS A 188 2.25 -12.18 -10.79
N CYS A 189 1.30 -11.24 -10.75
CA CYS A 189 1.48 -9.99 -10.02
C CYS A 189 0.97 -10.18 -8.58
N PHE A 190 1.66 -9.61 -7.60
CA PHE A 190 1.16 -9.59 -6.22
C PHE A 190 0.22 -8.41 -5.97
N LEU A 191 0.37 -7.35 -6.75
CA LEU A 191 -0.43 -6.13 -6.65
C LEU A 191 -1.23 -5.86 -7.91
N ALA A 192 -2.47 -5.39 -7.72
CA ALA A 192 -3.22 -4.66 -8.73
C ALA A 192 -3.30 -3.17 -8.31
N PRO A 193 -2.37 -2.31 -8.77
CA PRO A 193 -2.31 -0.91 -8.41
C PRO A 193 -3.23 -0.06 -9.30
N GLN A 194 -3.76 0.99 -8.70
CA GLN A 194 -4.42 2.09 -9.38
C GLN A 194 -3.66 3.37 -9.07
N PHE A 195 -3.45 4.20 -10.09
CA PHE A 195 -2.66 5.42 -9.98
C PHE A 195 -3.54 6.66 -10.22
N SER A 196 -3.22 7.75 -9.55
CA SER A 196 -3.85 9.05 -9.80
C SER A 196 -3.58 9.55 -11.24
N PRO A 197 -4.30 10.59 -11.71
CA PRO A 197 -3.96 11.27 -12.97
C PRO A 197 -2.50 11.74 -12.98
N VAL A 198 -1.95 12.00 -14.16
CA VAL A 198 -0.61 12.57 -14.28
C VAL A 198 -0.65 14.04 -13.85
N TRP A 199 0.33 14.45 -13.04
CA TRP A 199 0.69 15.86 -12.88
C TRP A 199 2.20 16.02 -12.98
N THR A 200 2.66 17.25 -13.07
CA THR A 200 4.07 17.58 -13.26
C THR A 200 4.60 18.41 -12.10
N PHE A 201 5.90 18.33 -11.85
CA PHE A 201 6.59 19.23 -10.93
C PHE A 201 7.98 19.58 -11.46
N SER A 202 8.52 20.70 -10.98
CA SER A 202 9.87 21.16 -11.31
C SER A 202 10.85 20.79 -10.20
N GLY A 203 11.77 19.87 -10.48
CA GLY A 203 12.83 19.47 -9.56
C GLY A 203 14.05 20.42 -9.64
N LYS A 204 14.66 20.75 -8.49
CA LYS A 204 15.92 21.51 -8.48
C LYS A 204 17.00 20.81 -9.32
N GLY A 205 17.55 21.52 -10.30
CA GLY A 205 18.60 21.00 -11.19
C GLY A 205 18.09 20.11 -12.33
N ILE A 206 16.78 20.13 -12.60
CA ILE A 206 16.17 19.45 -13.74
C ILE A 206 15.53 20.51 -14.62
N ALA A 207 15.91 20.51 -15.90
CA ALA A 207 15.48 21.54 -16.86
C ALA A 207 14.02 21.36 -17.33
N GLN A 208 13.52 20.13 -17.30
CA GLN A 208 12.17 19.78 -17.75
C GLN A 208 11.29 19.44 -16.56
N GLU A 209 9.99 19.67 -16.69
CA GLU A 209 9.05 19.18 -15.69
C GLU A 209 9.01 17.65 -15.69
N ILE A 210 8.87 17.08 -14.50
CA ILE A 210 8.87 15.63 -14.30
C ILE A 210 7.41 15.16 -14.17
N PRO A 211 6.91 14.35 -15.11
CA PRO A 211 5.56 13.80 -15.02
C PRO A 211 5.55 12.66 -14.00
N ILE A 212 4.67 12.77 -13.01
CA ILE A 212 4.53 11.81 -11.92
C ILE A 212 3.09 11.36 -11.74
N ARG A 213 2.95 10.21 -11.08
CA ARG A 213 1.68 9.62 -10.66
C ARG A 213 1.84 9.08 -9.24
N GLU A 214 0.80 9.17 -8.43
CA GLU A 214 0.78 8.61 -7.08
C GLU A 214 0.07 7.27 -7.14
N LEU A 215 0.56 6.29 -6.38
CA LEU A 215 -0.24 5.12 -6.07
C LEU A 215 -1.48 5.57 -5.29
N LYS A 216 -2.65 5.46 -5.94
CA LYS A 216 -3.95 5.80 -5.35
C LYS A 216 -4.40 4.63 -4.49
N PHE A 217 -4.52 3.44 -5.07
CA PHE A 217 -4.94 2.24 -4.37
C PHE A 217 -4.21 1.00 -4.88
N PHE A 218 -4.31 -0.10 -4.15
CA PHE A 218 -3.87 -1.41 -4.61
C PHE A 218 -4.72 -2.51 -3.99
N THR A 219 -4.79 -3.67 -4.66
CA THR A 219 -5.29 -4.90 -4.04
C THR A 219 -4.25 -6.00 -4.10
N PHE A 220 -4.19 -6.81 -3.04
CA PHE A 220 -3.31 -7.97 -3.00
C PHE A 220 -3.94 -9.15 -3.74
N LEU A 221 -3.24 -9.64 -4.76
CA LEU A 221 -3.69 -10.77 -5.57
C LEU A 221 -3.37 -12.13 -4.91
N GLY A 222 -2.42 -12.20 -3.95
CA GLY A 222 -2.10 -13.37 -3.12
C GLY A 222 -2.52 -13.18 -1.63
N GLN A 223 -3.28 -14.14 -1.09
CA GLN A 223 -4.15 -13.97 0.09
C GLN A 223 -3.51 -14.31 1.45
N SER A 224 -2.77 -15.41 1.50
CA SER A 224 -2.17 -15.96 2.71
C SER A 224 -0.81 -15.34 3.03
N GLU A 225 -0.19 -14.77 2.02
CA GLU A 225 1.19 -14.32 2.06
C GLU A 225 1.33 -13.01 2.83
N VAL A 226 0.51 -11.99 2.55
CA VAL A 226 0.65 -10.66 3.17
C VAL A 226 0.52 -10.70 4.70
N LEU A 227 -0.49 -11.39 5.24
CA LEU A 227 -0.68 -11.48 6.69
C LEU A 227 0.37 -12.38 7.36
N ARG A 228 0.83 -13.45 6.67
CA ARG A 228 1.99 -14.23 7.12
C ARG A 228 3.28 -13.42 7.08
N PHE A 229 3.44 -12.54 6.08
CA PHE A 229 4.65 -11.72 5.88
C PHE A 229 4.78 -10.60 6.89
N LEU A 230 3.65 -10.03 7.30
CA LEU A 230 3.64 -9.02 8.34
C LEU A 230 3.86 -9.63 9.73
N ASP A 231 3.71 -10.96 9.88
CA ASP A 231 3.71 -11.66 11.17
C ASP A 231 2.79 -10.97 12.20
N VAL A 232 1.67 -10.41 11.70
CA VAL A 232 0.71 -9.66 12.51
C VAL A 232 -0.61 -10.41 12.52
N ASP A 233 -1.15 -10.61 13.71
CA ASP A 233 -2.51 -11.08 13.91
C ASP A 233 -3.50 -10.20 13.11
N PRO A 234 -4.38 -10.76 12.26
CA PRO A 234 -5.27 -9.96 11.42
C PRO A 234 -6.17 -8.99 12.20
N LYS A 235 -6.59 -9.33 13.44
CA LYS A 235 -7.37 -8.41 14.28
C LYS A 235 -6.52 -7.27 14.80
N TYR A 236 -5.28 -7.55 15.19
CA TYR A 236 -4.30 -6.53 15.58
C TYR A 236 -3.95 -5.60 14.41
N PHE A 237 -3.78 -6.16 13.21
CA PHE A 237 -3.52 -5.44 11.97
C PHE A 237 -4.66 -4.46 11.64
N ILE A 238 -5.91 -4.94 11.64
CA ILE A 238 -7.10 -4.13 11.40
C ILE A 238 -7.24 -3.02 12.47
N LYS A 239 -7.02 -3.34 13.76
CA LYS A 239 -7.08 -2.35 14.84
C LYS A 239 -6.01 -1.25 14.71
N HIS A 240 -4.80 -1.60 14.26
CA HIS A 240 -3.72 -0.63 14.06
C HIS A 240 -3.94 0.25 12.84
N LEU A 241 -4.46 -0.32 11.74
CA LEU A 241 -4.92 0.44 10.59
C LEU A 241 -6.01 1.44 11.00
N PHE A 242 -6.95 1.04 11.87
CA PHE A 242 -7.98 1.95 12.38
C PHE A 242 -7.36 3.16 13.14
N ALA A 243 -6.47 2.89 14.09
CA ALA A 243 -5.82 3.96 14.85
C ALA A 243 -4.97 4.88 13.95
N ALA A 244 -4.37 4.33 12.88
CA ALA A 244 -3.68 5.09 11.86
C ALA A 244 -4.63 5.97 11.02
N SER A 245 -5.76 5.43 10.56
CA SER A 245 -6.74 6.16 9.71
C SER A 245 -7.40 7.34 10.42
N THR A 246 -7.59 7.24 11.73
CA THR A 246 -8.23 8.30 12.52
C THR A 246 -7.28 9.45 12.84
N GLN A 247 -5.98 9.26 12.61
CA GLN A 247 -4.94 10.19 13.05
C GLN A 247 -4.11 10.77 11.89
N ALA A 248 -4.25 10.26 10.66
CA ALA A 248 -3.51 10.76 9.51
C ALA A 248 -4.22 10.52 8.17
N PRO A 249 -3.85 11.25 7.10
CA PRO A 249 -4.42 11.09 5.76
C PRO A 249 -3.87 9.83 5.07
N TYR A 250 -4.11 8.65 5.66
CA TYR A 250 -3.82 7.34 5.06
C TYR A 250 -5.04 6.58 4.52
N PRO A 251 -6.19 7.22 4.23
CA PRO A 251 -7.43 6.49 3.97
C PRO A 251 -7.27 5.52 2.80
N HIS A 252 -6.44 5.86 1.80
CA HIS A 252 -6.27 5.05 0.59
C HIS A 252 -5.37 3.82 0.77
N PHE A 253 -4.31 3.94 1.57
CA PHE A 253 -3.42 2.82 1.90
C PHE A 253 -4.14 1.82 2.82
N ILE A 254 -4.94 2.36 3.75
CA ILE A 254 -5.77 1.59 4.68
C ILE A 254 -6.95 0.94 3.94
N TYR A 255 -7.59 1.67 3.02
CA TYR A 255 -8.63 1.17 2.11
C TYR A 255 -8.15 -0.01 1.27
N SER A 256 -6.99 0.12 0.64
CA SER A 256 -6.36 -0.92 -0.18
C SER A 256 -6.14 -2.20 0.62
N THR A 257 -5.75 -2.01 1.87
CA THR A 257 -5.50 -3.08 2.82
C THR A 257 -6.79 -3.74 3.33
N ILE A 258 -7.83 -2.94 3.61
CA ILE A 258 -9.15 -3.41 4.04
C ILE A 258 -9.86 -4.15 2.91
N LEU A 259 -9.87 -3.63 1.68
CA LEU A 259 -10.38 -4.31 0.48
C LEU A 259 -9.75 -5.69 0.31
N SER A 260 -8.42 -5.73 0.43
CA SER A 260 -7.65 -6.97 0.31
C SER A 260 -7.98 -7.96 1.43
N ALA A 261 -8.30 -7.49 2.63
CA ALA A 261 -8.76 -8.32 3.74
C ALA A 261 -10.21 -8.82 3.49
N LEU A 262 -11.10 -7.96 3.02
CA LEU A 262 -12.53 -8.22 2.81
C LEU A 262 -12.82 -9.23 1.71
N GLN A 263 -12.18 -9.09 0.54
CA GLN A 263 -12.44 -9.95 -0.62
C GLN A 263 -12.11 -11.43 -0.36
N LYS A 264 -11.49 -11.74 0.78
CA LYS A 264 -10.55 -12.84 0.84
C LYS A 264 -10.44 -13.57 2.19
N LEU A 265 -10.75 -12.94 3.33
CA LEU A 265 -10.50 -13.57 4.66
C LEU A 265 -11.65 -14.39 5.26
N GLY A 266 -12.83 -14.50 4.65
CA GLY A 266 -13.93 -15.19 5.32
C GLY A 266 -14.28 -14.46 6.62
N ILE A 267 -14.89 -13.28 6.47
CA ILE A 267 -15.10 -12.34 7.56
C ILE A 267 -16.09 -12.92 8.58
N ASP A 268 -15.68 -13.07 9.84
CA ASP A 268 -16.61 -13.33 10.95
C ASP A 268 -17.50 -12.09 11.21
N ASP A 269 -18.71 -12.27 11.76
CA ASP A 269 -19.66 -11.16 11.91
C ASP A 269 -19.10 -9.98 12.75
N TYR A 270 -18.16 -10.26 13.67
CA TYR A 270 -17.47 -9.23 14.45
C TYR A 270 -16.56 -8.37 13.59
N THR A 271 -15.72 -8.99 12.76
CA THR A 271 -14.81 -8.31 11.85
C THR A 271 -15.60 -7.55 10.79
N PHE A 272 -16.77 -8.06 10.39
CA PHE A 272 -17.65 -7.35 9.47
C PHE A 272 -18.19 -6.06 10.06
N SER A 273 -18.84 -6.12 11.22
CA SER A 273 -19.38 -4.93 11.90
C SER A 273 -18.27 -3.90 12.18
N TYR A 274 -17.06 -4.37 12.43
CA TYR A 274 -15.90 -3.51 12.60
C TYR A 274 -15.46 -2.81 11.30
N ILE A 275 -15.42 -3.53 10.17
CA ILE A 275 -15.06 -2.96 8.87
C ILE A 275 -16.16 -2.02 8.35
N GLU A 276 -17.42 -2.34 8.59
CA GLU A 276 -18.58 -1.52 8.29
C GLU A 276 -18.53 -0.16 9.01
N ASP A 277 -18.33 -0.18 10.33
CA ASP A 277 -18.13 1.03 11.15
C ASP A 277 -16.92 1.85 10.68
N LEU A 278 -15.82 1.18 10.33
CA LEU A 278 -14.60 1.82 9.83
C LEU A 278 -14.82 2.50 8.48
N CYS A 279 -15.39 1.81 7.49
CA CYS A 279 -15.62 2.41 6.18
C CYS A 279 -16.62 3.56 6.28
N THR A 280 -17.64 3.44 7.14
CA THR A 280 -18.61 4.51 7.41
C THR A 280 -17.93 5.74 8.01
N LYS A 281 -17.08 5.57 9.03
CA LYS A 281 -16.31 6.67 9.63
C LYS A 281 -15.35 7.30 8.63
N VAL A 282 -14.59 6.49 7.89
CA VAL A 282 -13.65 6.98 6.88
C VAL A 282 -14.39 7.78 5.82
N TYR A 283 -15.55 7.32 5.34
CA TYR A 283 -16.38 8.05 4.38
C TYR A 283 -16.92 9.37 4.94
N GLN A 284 -17.34 9.40 6.21
CA GLN A 284 -17.79 10.63 6.88
C GLN A 284 -16.70 11.71 6.91
N TYR A 285 -15.44 11.30 7.11
CA TYR A 285 -14.31 12.24 7.11
C TYR A 285 -13.77 12.53 5.72
N LEU A 286 -13.92 11.60 4.77
CA LEU A 286 -13.33 11.63 3.44
C LEU A 286 -14.32 11.04 2.43
N PRO A 287 -15.25 11.85 1.89
CA PRO A 287 -16.32 11.37 1.02
C PRO A 287 -15.80 11.15 -0.41
N PHE A 288 -14.84 10.24 -0.58
CA PHE A 288 -14.38 9.82 -1.90
C PHE A 288 -15.28 8.70 -2.43
N ASP A 289 -15.65 8.80 -3.72
CA ASP A 289 -16.45 7.79 -4.42
C ASP A 289 -15.86 6.38 -4.28
N ASP A 290 -14.53 6.25 -4.22
CA ASP A 290 -13.89 4.95 -4.06
C ASP A 290 -14.20 4.32 -2.68
N ILE A 291 -14.21 5.11 -1.59
CA ILE A 291 -14.53 4.62 -0.24
C ILE A 291 -15.98 4.13 -0.20
N LEU A 292 -16.87 4.84 -0.89
CA LEU A 292 -18.25 4.44 -1.03
C LEU A 292 -18.37 3.11 -1.79
N ASP A 293 -17.66 2.93 -2.91
CA ASP A 293 -17.63 1.68 -3.67
C ASP A 293 -17.15 0.49 -2.82
N LEU A 294 -16.22 0.71 -1.88
CA LEU A 294 -15.83 -0.30 -0.91
C LEU A 294 -16.94 -0.63 0.07
N ILE A 295 -17.60 0.38 0.66
CA ILE A 295 -18.72 0.15 1.57
C ILE A 295 -19.77 -0.73 0.88
N ILE A 296 -20.04 -0.46 -0.40
CA ILE A 296 -20.97 -1.26 -1.20
C ILE A 296 -20.46 -2.69 -1.38
N GLN A 297 -19.19 -2.87 -1.75
CA GLN A 297 -18.60 -4.21 -1.88
C GLN A 297 -18.63 -4.99 -0.55
N VAL A 298 -18.44 -4.33 0.58
CA VAL A 298 -18.57 -4.90 1.93
C VAL A 298 -20.00 -5.39 2.15
N TYR A 299 -20.99 -4.53 1.95
CA TYR A 299 -22.39 -4.89 2.10
C TYR A 299 -22.83 -5.99 1.12
N GLU A 300 -22.38 -5.93 -0.14
CA GLU A 300 -22.62 -6.99 -1.13
C GLU A 300 -22.02 -8.33 -0.71
N TYR A 301 -20.81 -8.33 -0.15
CA TYR A 301 -20.17 -9.55 0.33
C TYR A 301 -20.98 -10.19 1.47
N ARG A 302 -21.42 -9.41 2.46
CA ARG A 302 -22.28 -9.93 3.55
C ARG A 302 -23.62 -10.41 3.03
N TYR A 303 -24.18 -9.71 2.05
CA TYR A 303 -25.39 -10.15 1.40
C TYR A 303 -25.19 -11.51 0.71
N LYS A 304 -24.16 -11.65 -0.13
CA LYS A 304 -23.90 -12.88 -0.89
C LYS A 304 -23.56 -14.08 0.00
N ASN A 305 -22.81 -13.87 1.08
CA ASN A 305 -22.27 -14.95 1.92
C ASN A 305 -23.08 -15.24 3.19
N ASN A 306 -23.52 -14.22 3.91
CA ASN A 306 -24.14 -14.40 5.23
C ASN A 306 -25.67 -14.28 5.16
N PHE A 307 -26.22 -13.46 4.25
CA PHE A 307 -27.68 -13.28 4.18
C PHE A 307 -28.42 -14.60 3.93
N LYS A 308 -27.89 -15.50 3.10
CA LYS A 308 -28.55 -16.80 2.85
C LYS A 308 -28.69 -17.65 4.11
N THR A 309 -27.71 -17.59 5.01
CA THR A 309 -27.63 -18.38 6.24
C THR A 309 -28.19 -17.67 7.48
N MET A 310 -28.42 -16.35 7.41
CA MET A 310 -29.00 -15.56 8.49
C MET A 310 -30.41 -16.02 8.87
N GLY A 311 -30.68 -15.98 10.18
CA GLY A 311 -32.02 -16.12 10.72
C GLY A 311 -32.91 -14.96 10.27
N ILE A 312 -34.23 -15.16 10.33
CA ILE A 312 -35.20 -14.14 9.86
C ILE A 312 -34.98 -12.80 10.56
N LYS A 313 -34.74 -12.77 11.87
CA LYS A 313 -34.50 -11.53 12.62
C LYS A 313 -33.26 -10.78 12.15
N GLU A 314 -32.15 -11.49 11.93
CA GLU A 314 -30.88 -10.90 11.46
C GLU A 314 -31.01 -10.34 10.04
N LYS A 315 -31.76 -11.03 9.18
CA LYS A 315 -32.12 -10.51 7.85
C LYS A 315 -32.88 -9.18 7.97
N LEU A 316 -33.86 -9.10 8.86
CA LEU A 316 -34.67 -7.89 9.05
C LEU A 316 -33.82 -6.72 9.56
N ASP A 317 -32.94 -6.98 10.54
CA ASP A 317 -32.04 -5.97 11.12
C ASP A 317 -31.03 -5.46 10.07
N PHE A 318 -30.42 -6.37 9.30
CA PHE A 318 -29.53 -6.01 8.18
C PHE A 318 -30.23 -5.11 7.15
N LEU A 319 -31.46 -5.47 6.78
CA LEU A 319 -32.23 -4.73 5.79
C LEU A 319 -32.66 -3.34 6.27
N GLN A 320 -33.04 -3.21 7.54
CA GLN A 320 -33.37 -1.92 8.13
C GLN A 320 -32.14 -1.01 8.21
N MET A 321 -31.01 -1.57 8.61
CA MET A 321 -29.74 -0.84 8.69
C MET A 321 -29.27 -0.37 7.30
N PHE A 322 -29.29 -1.27 6.31
CA PHE A 322 -28.93 -0.94 4.92
C PHE A 322 -29.88 0.10 4.31
N TYR A 323 -31.18 -0.04 4.53
CA TYR A 323 -32.18 0.95 4.11
C TYR A 323 -31.95 2.32 4.75
N ARG A 324 -31.66 2.35 6.06
CA ARG A 324 -31.36 3.60 6.77
C ARG A 324 -30.10 4.26 6.23
N TRP A 325 -29.03 3.50 6.04
CA TRP A 325 -27.77 3.99 5.49
C TRP A 325 -27.93 4.56 4.08
N THR A 326 -28.64 3.85 3.18
CA THR A 326 -28.91 4.34 1.81
C THR A 326 -29.78 5.61 1.78
N LYS A 327 -30.74 5.74 2.72
CA LYS A 327 -31.62 6.90 2.83
C LYS A 327 -30.92 8.14 3.40
N GLU A 328 -30.02 7.95 4.36
CA GLU A 328 -29.31 9.05 5.04
C GLU A 328 -28.15 9.62 4.20
N ASN A 329 -27.62 8.87 3.23
CA ASN A 329 -26.45 9.26 2.45
C ASN A 329 -26.75 9.63 0.97
N ASP A 330 -28.03 9.79 0.59
CA ASP A 330 -28.49 10.31 -0.71
C ASP A 330 -27.91 9.63 -1.96
N PHE A 331 -27.66 8.31 -1.89
CA PHE A 331 -27.05 7.57 -3.00
C PHE A 331 -28.02 6.72 -3.83
N GLY A 332 -27.82 6.74 -5.16
CA GLY A 332 -28.62 6.08 -6.20
C GLY A 332 -28.47 4.56 -6.31
N TYR A 333 -28.38 3.81 -5.21
CA TYR A 333 -28.21 2.35 -5.23
C TYR A 333 -29.55 1.58 -5.29
N ARG A 334 -30.41 1.95 -6.24
CA ARG A 334 -31.70 1.27 -6.48
C ARG A 334 -31.56 -0.20 -6.88
N PHE A 335 -30.47 -0.59 -7.54
CA PHE A 335 -30.35 -1.94 -8.12
C PHE A 335 -30.21 -3.04 -7.06
N MET A 336 -29.37 -2.85 -6.03
CA MET A 336 -29.29 -3.78 -4.90
C MET A 336 -30.59 -3.78 -4.10
N MET A 337 -31.18 -2.60 -3.91
CA MET A 337 -32.48 -2.46 -3.25
C MET A 337 -33.58 -3.24 -3.98
N GLU A 338 -33.60 -3.28 -5.31
CA GLU A 338 -34.62 -4.03 -6.06
C GLU A 338 -34.50 -5.56 -5.86
N ASP A 339 -33.29 -6.12 -5.87
CA ASP A 339 -33.11 -7.55 -5.65
C ASP A 339 -33.33 -7.95 -4.19
N ILE A 340 -32.91 -7.07 -3.27
CA ILE A 340 -33.23 -7.16 -1.85
C ILE A 340 -34.74 -7.04 -1.61
N LEU A 341 -35.44 -6.13 -2.28
CA LEU A 341 -36.88 -5.92 -2.17
C LEU A 341 -37.66 -7.07 -2.80
N LYS A 342 -37.16 -7.68 -3.87
CA LYS A 342 -37.70 -8.93 -4.44
C LYS A 342 -37.55 -10.10 -3.48
N GLU A 343 -36.44 -10.21 -2.76
CA GLU A 343 -36.28 -11.19 -1.67
C GLU A 343 -37.14 -10.85 -0.45
N GLN A 344 -37.26 -9.56 -0.10
CA GLN A 344 -38.18 -9.10 0.95
C GLN A 344 -39.63 -9.37 0.59
N ALA A 345 -40.06 -9.26 -0.66
CA ALA A 345 -41.42 -9.59 -1.08
C ALA A 345 -41.75 -11.07 -0.79
N LYS A 346 -40.75 -11.96 -0.87
CA LYS A 346 -40.87 -13.36 -0.43
C LYS A 346 -40.91 -13.52 1.09
N LEU A 347 -40.23 -12.62 1.82
CA LEU A 347 -40.19 -12.57 3.30
C LEU A 347 -41.28 -11.68 3.94
N ALA A 348 -42.05 -10.93 3.15
CA ALA A 348 -42.96 -9.86 3.59
C ALA A 348 -44.15 -10.39 4.40
N GLY A 349 -44.51 -11.66 4.21
CA GLY A 349 -45.47 -12.36 5.06
C GLY A 349 -45.03 -12.46 6.54
N SER A 350 -43.72 -12.42 6.79
CA SER A 350 -43.10 -12.45 8.12
C SER A 350 -42.82 -11.04 8.67
N PHE A 351 -42.49 -10.08 7.79
CA PHE A 351 -42.19 -8.68 8.14
C PHE A 351 -43.41 -7.93 8.71
N LYS A 352 -44.61 -8.19 8.17
CA LYS A 352 -45.88 -7.59 8.67
C LYS A 352 -46.26 -7.99 10.10
N ARG A 353 -45.68 -9.07 10.65
CA ARG A 353 -45.99 -9.56 12.01
C ARG A 353 -45.06 -9.01 13.09
N LEU A 354 -43.97 -8.34 12.70
CA LEU A 354 -42.92 -7.86 13.61
C LEU A 354 -42.88 -6.33 13.74
N GLN A 355 -43.75 -5.61 13.03
CA GLN A 355 -43.94 -4.18 13.31
C GLN A 355 -44.72 -4.03 14.62
N PRO A 356 -44.21 -3.28 15.61
CA PRO A 356 -45.02 -2.85 16.75
C PRO A 356 -46.16 -1.99 16.19
N LYS A 357 -47.36 -2.18 16.74
CA LYS A 357 -48.51 -1.31 16.43
C LYS A 357 -48.26 0.12 16.88
#